data_AF-A0A7V0RL30-F1
#
_entry.id   AF-A0A7V0RL30-F1
#
_cell.length_a   1.000
_cell.length_b   1.000
_cell.length_c   1.000
_cell.angle_alpha   90.00
_cell.angle_beta   90.00
_cell.angle_gamma   90.00
#
_symmetry.space_group_name_H-M   'P 1'
#
loop_
_entity.id
_entity.type
_entity.pdbx_description
1 polymer ?
#
loop_
_entity_poly.entity_id
_entity_poly.type
_entity_poly.pdbx_seq_one_letter_code
_entity_poly.pdbx_strand_id
1 'polypeptide(L)'
;MQCIEVEETSGARYFSKHACIPPLPTGLSRRVVEQAVAIAFQVPLYELRARTRRKARVAFARQVAMYLAHVACGMTLTEVGTLFGRDRTTVAYACRIVEDRRDDTLFDASLDHLETAIIRLTSALRVLES
;
A
#
# COMPACT_ATOMS: atom_id res chain seq x y z
N MET A 1 7.57 28.07 15.16
CA MET A 1 8.70 27.16 15.47
C MET A 1 8.07 25.86 15.92
N GLN A 2 7.80 24.87 15.07
CA GLN A 2 8.58 24.38 13.94
C GLN A 2 7.67 24.22 12.72
N CYS A 3 7.99 24.95 11.65
CA CYS A 3 7.46 24.70 10.32
C CYS A 3 8.06 23.37 9.86
N ILE A 4 7.22 22.37 9.60
CA ILE A 4 7.65 21.19 8.84
C ILE A 4 7.27 21.52 7.41
N GLU A 5 8.23 22.03 6.65
CA GLU A 5 8.13 22.16 5.21
C GLU A 5 8.01 20.74 4.64
N VAL A 6 6.79 20.37 4.25
CA VAL A 6 6.58 19.14 3.49
C VAL A 6 7.04 19.43 2.07
N GLU A 7 8.27 19.04 1.77
CA GLU A 7 8.84 19.14 0.43
C GLU A 7 7.94 18.43 -0.60
N GLU A 8 7.67 19.23 -1.62
CA GLU A 8 6.89 18.98 -2.82
C GLU A 8 7.41 17.76 -3.60
N THR A 9 6.63 16.66 -3.62
CA THR A 9 6.81 15.55 -4.57
C THR A 9 5.49 15.16 -5.24
N SER A 10 5.16 15.94 -6.27
CA SER A 10 4.42 15.57 -7.50
C SER A 10 3.39 14.40 -7.42
N GLY A 11 2.10 14.74 -7.41
CA GLY A 11 1.12 14.06 -8.26
C GLY A 11 0.15 13.01 -7.69
N ALA A 12 -0.01 12.84 -6.38
CA ALA A 12 -0.99 11.89 -5.83
C ALA A 12 -2.31 12.59 -5.48
N ARG A 13 -3.35 12.39 -6.31
CA ARG A 13 -4.70 12.96 -6.09
C ARG A 13 -5.41 12.32 -4.88
N TYR A 14 -4.94 11.16 -4.43
CA TYR A 14 -5.57 10.34 -3.41
C TYR A 14 -4.70 10.13 -2.16
N PHE A 15 -3.98 11.17 -1.70
CA PHE A 15 -3.42 11.13 -0.34
C PHE A 15 -4.57 10.99 0.66
N SER A 16 -4.61 9.85 1.34
CA SER A 16 -5.72 9.42 2.18
C SER A 16 -6.19 10.51 3.14
N LYS A 17 -7.48 10.80 3.07
CA LYS A 17 -8.31 11.55 4.02
C LYS A 17 -8.25 11.02 5.48
N HIS A 18 -7.42 10.01 5.76
CA HIS A 18 -7.28 9.32 7.05
C HIS A 18 -5.88 9.44 7.69
N ALA A 19 -5.13 10.50 7.39
CA ALA A 19 -3.79 10.74 7.93
C ALA A 19 -3.77 11.02 9.46
N CYS A 20 -3.75 9.97 10.28
CA CYS A 20 -3.11 9.98 11.61
C CYS A 20 -2.96 8.53 12.14
N ILE A 21 -2.06 7.74 11.57
CA ILE A 21 -1.61 6.50 12.21
C ILE A 21 -0.09 6.46 12.14
N PRO A 22 0.64 6.43 13.26
CA PRO A 22 2.08 6.24 13.24
C PRO A 22 2.40 4.85 12.66
N PRO A 23 3.42 4.72 11.79
CA PRO A 23 3.73 3.46 11.13
C PRO A 23 3.93 2.36 12.17
N LEU A 24 3.21 1.26 12.00
CA LEU A 24 3.34 0.06 12.83
C LEU A 24 4.70 -0.62 12.65
N PRO A 25 5.04 -1.59 13.54
CA PRO A 25 6.09 -2.56 13.27
C PRO A 25 5.89 -3.17 11.88
N THR A 26 6.90 -3.01 11.02
CA THR A 26 6.83 -3.25 9.58
C THR A 26 6.30 -4.64 9.20
N GLY A 27 6.61 -5.67 9.99
CA GLY A 27 6.23 -7.05 9.72
C GLY A 27 4.72 -7.33 9.69
N LEU A 28 3.95 -6.73 10.60
CA LEU A 28 2.49 -6.97 10.67
C LEU A 28 1.76 -6.28 9.51
N SER A 29 2.11 -5.03 9.24
CA SER A 29 1.54 -4.25 8.12
C SER A 29 1.73 -4.96 6.79
N ARG A 30 2.91 -5.53 6.54
CA ARG A 30 3.16 -6.33 5.34
C ARG A 30 2.18 -7.48 5.20
N ARG A 31 1.98 -8.25 6.27
CA ARG A 31 1.12 -9.44 6.25
C ARG A 31 -0.33 -9.06 5.99
N VAL A 32 -0.82 -8.02 6.66
CA VAL A 32 -2.20 -7.53 6.48
C VAL A 32 -2.41 -7.09 5.03
N VAL A 33 -1.52 -6.23 4.51
CA VAL A 33 -1.61 -5.71 3.14
C VAL A 33 -1.50 -6.83 2.11
N GLU A 34 -0.47 -7.69 2.20
CA GLU A 34 -0.28 -8.78 1.25
C GLU A 34 -1.46 -9.76 1.26
N GLN A 35 -2.03 -10.07 2.44
CA GLN A 35 -3.16 -10.97 2.55
C GLN A 35 -4.44 -10.37 1.96
N ALA A 36 -4.73 -9.11 2.30
CA ALA A 36 -5.90 -8.40 1.79
C ALA A 36 -5.87 -8.30 0.26
N VAL A 37 -4.70 -7.97 -0.31
CA VAL A 37 -4.49 -7.90 -1.75
C VAL A 37 -4.54 -9.28 -2.40
N ALA A 38 -3.92 -10.31 -1.81
CA ALA A 38 -3.95 -11.66 -2.35
C ALA A 38 -5.39 -12.18 -2.50
N ILE A 39 -6.24 -11.93 -1.49
CA ILE A 39 -7.67 -12.28 -1.50
C ILE A 39 -8.41 -11.46 -2.57
N ALA A 40 -8.28 -10.14 -2.56
CA ALA A 40 -9.01 -9.26 -3.47
C ALA A 40 -8.67 -9.53 -4.95
N PHE A 41 -7.39 -9.76 -5.25
CA PHE A 41 -6.91 -10.04 -6.61
C PHE A 41 -6.96 -11.51 -6.98
N GLN A 42 -7.37 -12.40 -6.05
CA GLN A 42 -7.35 -13.86 -6.19
C GLN A 42 -6.00 -14.38 -6.73
N VAL A 43 -4.91 -13.88 -6.15
CA VAL A 43 -3.56 -14.31 -6.48
C VAL A 43 -2.96 -15.07 -5.30
N PRO A 44 -2.23 -16.17 -5.52
CA PRO A 44 -1.57 -16.86 -4.43
C PRO A 44 -0.55 -15.95 -3.74
N LEU A 45 -0.54 -15.96 -2.40
CA LEU A 45 0.36 -15.11 -1.60
C LEU A 45 1.84 -15.32 -1.95
N TYR A 46 2.24 -16.55 -2.25
CA TYR A 46 3.61 -16.86 -2.66
C TYR A 46 3.98 -16.24 -4.01
N GLU A 47 3.02 -16.06 -4.92
CA GLU A 47 3.25 -15.36 -6.19
C GLU A 47 3.42 -13.86 -5.96
N LEU A 48 2.63 -13.28 -5.05
CA LEU A 48 2.76 -11.87 -4.65
C LEU A 48 4.17 -11.58 -4.06
N ARG A 49 4.74 -12.52 -3.31
CA ARG A 49 6.09 -12.42 -2.74
C ARG A 49 7.22 -12.73 -3.73
N ALA A 50 6.91 -13.26 -4.91
CA ALA A 50 7.94 -13.62 -5.89
C ALA A 50 8.72 -12.39 -6.38
N ARG A 51 10.05 -12.54 -6.56
CA ARG A 51 10.92 -11.48 -7.08
C ARG A 51 10.70 -11.20 -8.56
N THR A 52 10.40 -12.24 -9.34
CA THR A 52 10.12 -12.13 -10.78
C THR A 52 8.81 -11.40 -11.06
N ARG A 53 8.68 -10.79 -12.25
CA ARG A 53 7.46 -10.09 -12.69
C ARG A 53 6.21 -10.98 -12.67
N ARG A 54 6.35 -12.29 -12.93
CA ARG A 54 5.24 -13.26 -13.10
C ARG A 54 4.19 -12.74 -14.11
N LYS A 55 2.96 -13.25 -14.06
CA LYS A 55 1.84 -12.80 -14.91
C LYS A 55 1.48 -11.35 -14.61
N ALA A 56 0.98 -10.62 -15.61
CA ALA A 56 0.63 -9.20 -15.47
C ALA A 56 -0.31 -8.91 -14.28
N ARG A 57 -1.32 -9.77 -14.06
CA ARG A 57 -2.24 -9.69 -12.90
C ARG A 57 -1.50 -9.73 -11.55
N VAL A 58 -0.49 -10.58 -11.42
CA VAL A 58 0.32 -10.71 -10.20
C VAL A 58 1.22 -9.50 -10.01
N ALA A 59 1.81 -9.01 -11.10
CA ALA A 59 2.61 -7.78 -11.07
C ALA A 59 1.77 -6.60 -10.58
N PHE A 60 0.57 -6.43 -11.14
CA PHE A 60 -0.36 -5.37 -10.75
C PHE A 60 -0.84 -5.51 -9.30
N ALA A 61 -1.22 -6.72 -8.86
CA ALA A 61 -1.55 -6.96 -7.45
C ALA A 61 -0.40 -6.53 -6.51
N ARG A 62 0.85 -6.79 -6.87
CA ARG A 62 2.00 -6.37 -6.06
C ARG A 62 2.18 -4.84 -6.06
N GLN A 63 1.90 -4.17 -7.18
CA GLN A 63 1.91 -2.70 -7.24
C GLN A 63 0.83 -2.13 -6.32
N VAL A 64 -0.37 -2.72 -6.31
CA VAL A 64 -1.46 -2.35 -5.39
C VAL A 64 -1.08 -2.58 -3.93
N ALA A 65 -0.39 -3.68 -3.61
CA ALA A 65 0.13 -3.90 -2.26
C ALA A 65 1.14 -2.81 -1.82
N MET A 66 2.05 -2.40 -2.70
CA MET A 66 2.98 -1.31 -2.40
C MET A 66 2.25 0.02 -2.19
N TYR A 67 1.27 0.32 -3.04
CA TYR A 67 0.43 1.51 -2.92
C TYR A 67 -0.32 1.54 -1.58
N LEU A 68 -1.01 0.45 -1.22
CA LEU A 68 -1.78 0.38 0.03
C LEU A 68 -0.89 0.43 1.27
N ALA A 69 0.32 -0.13 1.23
CA ALA A 69 1.29 0.04 2.31
C ALA A 69 1.68 1.53 2.48
N HIS A 70 1.80 2.27 1.38
CA HIS A 70 2.09 3.70 1.40
C HIS A 70 0.90 4.51 1.94
N VAL A 71 -0.29 4.37 1.35
CA VAL A 71 -1.44 5.24 1.65
C VAL A 71 -2.22 4.82 2.90
N ALA A 72 -2.40 3.51 3.13
CA ALA A 72 -3.23 2.99 4.22
C ALA A 72 -2.44 2.82 5.52
N CYS A 73 -1.13 2.53 5.42
CA CYS A 73 -0.26 2.34 6.59
C CYS A 73 0.69 3.51 6.85
N GLY A 74 0.63 4.58 6.04
CA GLY A 74 1.45 5.79 6.20
C GLY A 74 2.95 5.56 6.01
N MET A 75 3.37 4.48 5.35
CA MET A 75 4.78 4.17 5.14
C MET A 75 5.37 5.04 4.04
N THR A 76 6.60 5.51 4.20
CA THR A 76 7.35 6.18 3.14
C THR A 76 7.69 5.22 1.99
N LEU A 77 7.96 5.75 0.79
CA LEU A 77 8.36 4.92 -0.36
C LEU A 77 9.59 4.05 -0.08
N THR A 78 10.52 4.55 0.75
CA THR A 78 11.73 3.82 1.18
C THR A 78 11.39 2.67 2.12
N GLU A 79 10.48 2.89 3.09
CA GLU A 79 10.01 1.83 3.98
C GLU A 79 9.26 0.75 3.21
N VAL A 80 8.37 1.12 2.29
CA VAL A 80 7.68 0.19 1.40
C VAL A 80 8.69 -0.57 0.53
N GLY A 81 9.70 0.12 -0.01
CA GLY A 81 10.75 -0.52 -0.79
C GLY A 81 11.49 -1.60 0.01
N THR A 82 11.91 -1.25 1.23
CA THR A 82 12.53 -2.18 2.18
C THR A 82 11.59 -3.36 2.49
N LEU A 83 10.31 -3.07 2.73
CA LEU A 83 9.29 -4.05 3.07
C LEU A 83 9.08 -5.10 1.98
N PHE A 84 9.07 -4.68 0.71
CA PHE A 84 8.84 -5.55 -0.44
C PHE A 84 10.14 -6.02 -1.12
N GLY A 85 11.31 -5.61 -0.62
CA GLY A 85 12.62 -5.89 -1.21
C GLY A 85 12.78 -5.29 -2.61
N ARG A 86 12.38 -4.03 -2.77
CA ARG A 86 12.37 -3.26 -4.02
C ARG A 86 12.99 -1.89 -3.83
N ASP A 87 13.48 -1.30 -4.92
CA ASP A 87 13.97 0.07 -4.91
C ASP A 87 12.83 1.07 -4.71
N ARG A 88 13.09 2.21 -4.04
CA ARG A 88 12.08 3.25 -3.80
C ARG A 88 11.44 3.78 -5.10
N THR A 89 12.19 3.81 -6.20
CA THR A 89 11.69 4.24 -7.52
C THR A 89 10.71 3.22 -8.11
N THR A 90 10.88 1.93 -7.79
CA THR A 90 9.91 0.88 -8.15
C THR A 90 8.59 1.09 -7.41
N VAL A 91 8.66 1.50 -6.15
CA VAL A 91 7.47 1.84 -5.35
C VAL A 91 6.80 3.09 -5.91
N ALA A 92 7.55 4.16 -6.19
CA ALA A 92 7.01 5.37 -6.81
C ALA A 92 6.30 5.06 -8.14
N TYR A 93 6.92 4.22 -8.98
CA TYR A 93 6.31 3.75 -10.22
C TYR A 93 5.03 2.94 -9.97
N ALA A 94 5.03 2.06 -8.97
CA ALA A 94 3.82 1.31 -8.58
C ALA A 94 2.69 2.24 -8.14
N CYS A 95 2.98 3.24 -7.30
CA CYS A 95 1.99 4.22 -6.87
C CYS A 95 1.37 4.97 -8.05
N ARG A 96 2.20 5.43 -9.00
CA ARG A 96 1.71 6.08 -10.22
C ARG A 96 0.78 5.17 -11.04
N ILE A 97 1.18 3.92 -11.27
CA ILE A 97 0.36 2.95 -12.02
C ILE A 97 -1.00 2.70 -11.35
N VAL A 98 -1.03 2.66 -10.02
CA VAL A 98 -2.27 2.47 -9.28
C VAL A 98 -3.14 3.72 -9.33
N GLU A 99 -2.57 4.91 -9.11
CA GLU A 99 -3.25 6.20 -9.24
C GLU A 99 -3.87 6.38 -10.64
N ASP A 100 -3.12 6.10 -11.70
CA ASP A 100 -3.63 6.14 -13.08
C ASP A 100 -4.81 5.16 -13.27
N ARG A 101 -4.83 4.03 -12.55
CA ARG A 101 -5.94 3.06 -12.60
C ARG A 101 -7.15 3.53 -11.80
N ARG A 102 -7.01 4.45 -10.84
CA ARG A 102 -8.13 5.00 -10.04
C ARG A 102 -9.07 5.90 -10.84
N ASP A 103 -8.71 6.28 -12.07
CA ASP A 103 -9.66 6.93 -12.99
C ASP A 103 -10.84 5.99 -13.38
N ASP A 104 -10.72 4.68 -13.16
CA ASP A 104 -11.82 3.71 -13.26
C ASP A 104 -12.61 3.67 -11.94
N THR A 105 -13.87 4.12 -11.98
CA THR A 105 -14.72 4.29 -10.79
C THR A 105 -14.99 3.00 -10.02
N LEU A 106 -15.07 1.85 -10.70
CA LEU A 106 -15.27 0.56 -10.04
C LEU A 106 -14.01 0.11 -9.31
N PHE A 107 -12.85 0.33 -9.94
CA PHE A 107 -11.56 0.07 -9.31
C PHE A 107 -11.34 1.01 -8.12
N ASP A 108 -11.63 2.29 -8.28
CA ASP A 108 -11.50 3.31 -7.23
C ASP A 108 -12.30 2.95 -5.99
N ALA A 109 -13.60 2.66 -6.16
CA ALA A 109 -14.47 2.24 -5.08
C ALA A 109 -13.95 0.94 -4.42
N SER A 110 -13.51 -0.04 -5.21
CA SER A 110 -12.96 -1.30 -4.67
C SER A 110 -11.70 -1.06 -3.83
N LEU A 111 -10.85 -0.14 -4.27
CA LEU A 111 -9.61 0.21 -3.59
C LEU A 111 -9.88 0.96 -2.27
N ASP A 112 -10.87 1.87 -2.24
CA ASP A 112 -11.33 2.57 -1.03
C ASP A 112 -11.84 1.59 0.05
N HIS A 113 -12.59 0.56 -0.36
CA HIS A 113 -13.04 -0.49 0.57
C HIS A 113 -11.85 -1.29 1.12
N LEU A 114 -10.87 -1.62 0.27
CA LEU A 114 -9.69 -2.38 0.67
C LEU A 114 -8.80 -1.56 1.62
N GLU A 115 -8.60 -0.28 1.33
CA GLU A 115 -7.91 0.68 2.19
C GLU A 115 -8.57 0.75 3.57
N THR A 116 -9.89 0.96 3.61
CA THR A 116 -10.67 1.02 4.85
C THR A 116 -10.54 -0.28 5.66
N ALA A 117 -10.63 -1.44 5.00
CA ALA A 117 -10.49 -2.73 5.66
C ALA A 117 -9.09 -2.91 6.26
N ILE A 118 -8.04 -2.53 5.52
CA ILE A 118 -6.65 -2.59 6.00
C ILE A 118 -6.50 -1.69 7.23
N ILE A 119 -6.93 -0.43 7.17
CA ILE A 119 -6.83 0.51 8.31
C ILE A 119 -7.52 -0.06 9.55
N ARG A 120 -8.75 -0.58 9.41
CA ARG A 120 -9.52 -1.13 10.53
C ARG A 120 -8.87 -2.37 11.14
N LEU A 121 -8.41 -3.31 10.31
CA LEU A 121 -7.73 -4.52 10.78
C LEU A 121 -6.42 -4.17 11.49
N THR A 122 -5.68 -3.25 10.90
CA THR A 122 -4.39 -2.76 11.39
C THR A 122 -4.55 -2.10 12.77
N SER A 123 -5.57 -1.25 12.93
CA SER A 123 -5.90 -0.62 14.22
C SER A 123 -6.40 -1.64 15.26
N ALA A 124 -7.23 -2.60 14.87
CA ALA A 124 -7.74 -3.62 15.79
C ALA A 124 -6.62 -4.54 16.31
N LEU A 125 -5.70 -4.97 15.45
CA LEU A 125 -4.58 -5.83 15.84
C LEU A 125 -3.61 -5.11 16.79
N ARG A 126 -3.40 -3.80 16.62
CA ARG A 126 -2.60 -2.99 17.55
C ARG A 126 -3.13 -3.06 18.98
N VAL A 127 -4.47 -3.04 19.15
CA VAL A 127 -5.11 -3.11 20.48
C VAL A 127 -4.90 -4.45 21.16
N LEU A 128 -4.74 -5.54 20.40
CA LEU A 128 -4.55 -6.89 20.94
C LEU A 128 -3.10 -7.20 21.34
N GLU A 129 -2.13 -6.45 20.81
CA GLU A 129 -0.72 -6.56 21.18
C GLU A 129 -0.33 -5.63 22.34
N SER A 130 -1.27 -4.84 22.86
CA SER A 130 -1.11 -3.93 24.01
C SER A 130 -1.67 -4.55 25.29
#